data_AF-A0A941LHX1-F1
#
_entry.id   AF-A0A941LHX1-F1
#
_cell.length_a   1.000
_cell.length_b   1.000
_cell.length_c   1.000
_cell.angle_alpha   90.00
_cell.angle_beta   90.00
_cell.angle_gamma   90.00
#
_symmetry.space_group_name_H-M   'P 1'
#
loop_
_entity.id
_entity.type
_entity.pdbx_description
1 polymer ?
#
loop_
_entity_poly.entity_id
_entity_poly.type
_entity_poly.pdbx_seq_one_letter_code
_entity_poly.pdbx_strand_id
1 'polypeptide(L)'
;MYLNHGIGIRHGERCAFGPFVNTYVFPSAERVLISTTIELAETTGFEVRDIESFREHFLLTLRRWRQRLESNLSPINRTMDESTRRLWRLDLASAAHGVATGRLNLYQTLLSKTQDGATGMPLTHWLIRVPSSPLFPPIHQFASPVHTFIDPLSYFSM
;
A
#
# COMPACT_ATOMS: atom_id res chain seq x y z
N MET A 1 1.45 -4.34 19.52
CA MET A 1 0.97 -4.74 18.18
C MET A 1 1.68 -3.90 17.13
N TYR A 2 1.83 -4.43 15.92
CA TYR A 2 2.46 -3.80 14.78
C TYR A 2 1.66 -4.13 13.51
N LEU A 3 1.35 -3.12 12.70
CA LEU A 3 0.62 -3.29 11.45
C LEU A 3 1.57 -3.04 10.28
N ASN A 4 1.88 -4.09 9.53
CA ASN A 4 2.65 -3.97 8.30
C ASN A 4 1.71 -3.78 7.11
N HIS A 5 1.99 -2.80 6.26
CA HIS A 5 1.28 -2.58 5.01
C HIS A 5 2.29 -2.61 3.86
N GLY A 6 2.26 -3.67 3.05
CA GLY A 6 3.33 -3.96 2.10
C GLY A 6 2.86 -4.51 0.77
N ILE A 7 3.60 -4.19 -0.28
CA ILE A 7 3.40 -4.76 -1.62
C ILE A 7 4.12 -6.11 -1.68
N GLY A 8 3.35 -7.16 -1.94
CA GLY A 8 3.86 -8.52 -2.12
C GLY A 8 3.86 -8.96 -3.58
N ILE A 9 4.64 -10.00 -3.88
CA ILE A 9 4.63 -10.67 -5.19
C ILE A 9 4.04 -12.06 -5.11
N ARG A 10 3.61 -12.59 -6.27
CA ARG A 10 3.27 -14.00 -6.43
C ARG A 10 4.54 -14.86 -6.43
N HIS A 11 4.44 -16.07 -5.90
CA HIS A 11 5.52 -17.06 -5.98
C HIS A 11 5.98 -17.26 -7.43
N GLY A 12 7.30 -17.29 -7.64
CA GLY A 12 7.93 -17.39 -8.96
C GLY A 12 8.12 -16.05 -9.70
N GLU A 13 7.58 -14.94 -9.18
CA GLU A 13 7.92 -13.60 -9.67
C GLU A 13 9.27 -13.14 -9.11
N ARG A 14 9.92 -12.20 -9.80
CA ARG A 14 11.19 -11.61 -9.34
C ARG A 14 10.96 -10.59 -8.22
N CYS A 15 11.76 -10.67 -7.16
CA CYS A 15 11.73 -9.75 -6.02
C CYS A 15 12.15 -8.32 -6.38
N ALA A 16 13.20 -8.16 -7.19
CA ALA A 16 13.66 -6.86 -7.64
C ALA A 16 12.62 -6.20 -8.57
N PHE A 17 12.42 -4.89 -8.42
CA PHE A 17 11.74 -4.11 -9.44
C PHE A 17 12.52 -4.15 -10.77
N GLY A 18 11.81 -3.99 -11.88
CA GLY A 18 12.47 -3.79 -13.18
C GLY A 18 13.35 -2.53 -13.15
N PRO A 19 14.38 -2.44 -14.01
CA PRO A 19 15.36 -1.36 -13.97
C PRO A 19 14.71 0.04 -14.02
N PHE A 20 13.62 0.19 -14.77
CA PHE A 20 12.85 1.44 -14.82
C PHE A 20 12.36 1.93 -13.45
N VAL A 21 11.65 1.08 -12.70
CA VAL A 21 11.08 1.47 -11.40
C VAL A 21 12.19 1.70 -10.38
N ASN A 22 13.23 0.85 -10.39
CA ASN A 22 14.36 0.99 -9.48
C ASN A 22 15.22 2.24 -9.76
N THR A 23 15.26 2.73 -11.00
CA THR A 23 16.03 3.93 -11.34
C THR A 23 15.23 5.22 -11.13
N TYR A 24 13.94 5.22 -11.45
CA TYR A 24 13.20 6.47 -11.60
C TYR A 24 12.05 6.66 -10.61
N VAL A 25 11.52 5.60 -10.00
CA VAL A 25 10.29 5.69 -9.19
C VAL A 25 10.58 5.39 -7.72
N PHE A 26 11.14 4.21 -7.42
CA PHE A 26 11.46 3.78 -6.07
C PHE A 26 12.86 3.17 -6.02
N PRO A 27 13.90 4.00 -5.84
CA PRO A 27 15.27 3.52 -5.70
C PRO A 27 15.43 2.57 -4.52
N SER A 28 16.08 1.44 -4.76
CA SER A 28 16.34 0.39 -3.75
C SER A 28 15.09 -0.28 -3.19
N ALA A 29 13.92 -0.05 -3.78
CA ALA A 29 12.74 -0.78 -3.36
C ALA A 29 12.88 -2.25 -3.79
N GLU A 30 12.40 -3.13 -2.93
CA GLU A 30 12.28 -4.54 -3.21
C GLU A 30 10.86 -4.99 -2.93
N ARG A 31 10.43 -6.02 -3.65
CA ARG A 31 9.16 -6.67 -3.39
C ARG A 31 9.47 -8.05 -2.83
N VAL A 32 8.79 -8.39 -1.75
CA VAL A 32 9.02 -9.66 -1.06
C VAL A 32 7.79 -10.54 -1.18
N LEU A 33 8.00 -11.85 -1.04
CA LEU A 33 6.90 -12.77 -0.84
C LEU A 33 6.28 -12.50 0.54
N ILE A 34 4.97 -12.65 0.64
CA ILE A 34 4.30 -12.57 1.95
C ILE A 34 4.86 -13.61 2.93
N SER A 35 5.26 -14.78 2.44
CA SER A 35 5.92 -15.81 3.24
C SER A 35 7.24 -15.34 3.84
N THR A 36 8.05 -14.59 3.09
CA THR A 36 9.31 -14.02 3.59
C THR A 36 9.05 -13.00 4.70
N THR A 37 8.03 -12.15 4.53
CA THR A 37 7.63 -11.20 5.58
C THR A 37 7.17 -11.90 6.85
N ILE A 38 6.39 -12.97 6.73
CA ILE A 38 5.92 -13.78 7.87
C ILE A 38 7.10 -14.45 8.57
N GLU A 39 7.99 -15.10 7.82
CA GLU A 39 9.18 -15.78 8.35
C GLU A 39 10.07 -14.81 9.14
N LEU A 40 10.30 -13.60 8.61
CA LEU A 40 11.05 -12.56 9.31
C LEU A 40 10.34 -12.05 10.57
N ALA A 41 9.01 -11.96 10.54
CA ALA A 41 8.24 -11.59 11.72
C ALA A 41 8.36 -12.65 12.83
N GLU A 42 8.17 -13.92 12.48
CA GLU A 42 8.24 -15.04 13.43
C GLU A 42 9.63 -15.20 14.04
N THR A 43 10.68 -15.12 13.22
CA THR A 43 12.08 -15.21 13.69
C THR A 43 12.48 -14.04 14.60
N THR A 44 11.77 -12.91 14.54
CA THR A 44 11.99 -11.75 15.43
C THR A 44 11.07 -11.74 16.65
N GLY A 45 10.35 -12.85 16.89
CA GLY A 45 9.49 -13.08 18.05
C GLY A 45 8.12 -12.43 17.94
N PHE A 46 7.67 -12.07 16.74
CA PHE A 46 6.28 -11.70 16.50
C PHE A 46 5.44 -12.93 16.18
N GLU A 47 4.21 -12.91 16.67
CA GLU A 47 3.14 -13.80 16.25
C GLU A 47 2.30 -13.10 15.17
N VAL A 48 1.96 -13.83 14.10
CA VAL A 48 1.03 -13.35 13.07
C VAL A 48 -0.40 -13.46 13.59
N ARG A 49 -1.11 -12.33 13.59
CA ARG A 49 -2.47 -12.24 14.14
C ARG A 49 -3.54 -12.15 13.06
N ASP A 50 -3.24 -11.53 11.94
CA ASP A 50 -4.14 -11.46 10.78
C ASP A 50 -3.36 -11.10 9.50
N ILE A 51 -3.86 -11.54 8.34
CA ILE A 51 -3.36 -11.16 7.02
C ILE A 51 -4.55 -10.94 6.09
N GLU A 52 -4.71 -9.71 5.60
CA GLU A 52 -5.72 -9.37 4.60
C GLU A 52 -5.07 -8.91 3.29
N SER A 53 -5.62 -9.40 2.18
CA SER A 53 -5.22 -8.98 0.84
C SER A 53 -6.19 -7.92 0.31
N PHE A 54 -5.64 -6.78 -0.11
CA PHE A 54 -6.38 -5.65 -0.66
C PHE A 54 -6.17 -5.50 -2.18
N ARG A 55 -5.82 -6.57 -2.90
CA ARG A 55 -5.39 -6.52 -4.31
C ARG A 55 -6.39 -5.79 -5.20
N GLU A 56 -7.66 -6.17 -5.12
CA GLU A 56 -8.73 -5.62 -5.96
C GLU A 56 -9.00 -4.17 -5.59
N HIS A 57 -8.99 -3.84 -4.30
CA HIS A 57 -9.13 -2.46 -3.83
C HIS A 57 -7.98 -1.58 -4.34
N PHE A 58 -6.75 -2.09 -4.28
CA PHE A 58 -5.57 -1.38 -4.77
C PHE A 58 -5.62 -1.15 -6.28
N LEU A 59 -6.14 -2.11 -7.05
CA LEU A 59 -6.38 -1.91 -8.48
C LEU A 59 -7.36 -0.75 -8.75
N LEU A 60 -8.44 -0.64 -7.96
CA LEU A 60 -9.38 0.49 -8.07
C LEU A 60 -8.68 1.83 -7.75
N THR A 61 -7.84 1.85 -6.72
CA THR A 61 -7.05 3.02 -6.34
C THR A 61 -6.13 3.46 -7.48
N LEU A 62 -5.35 2.55 -8.05
CA LEU A 62 -4.43 2.84 -9.15
C LEU A 62 -5.17 3.39 -10.39
N ARG A 63 -6.34 2.83 -10.71
CA ARG A 63 -7.20 3.34 -11.80
C ARG A 63 -7.69 4.77 -11.52
N ARG A 64 -8.12 5.06 -10.29
CA ARG A 64 -8.57 6.39 -9.88
C ARG A 64 -7.43 7.40 -9.87
N TRP A 65 -6.24 7.02 -9.43
CA TRP A 65 -5.04 7.85 -9.48
C TRP A 65 -4.67 8.21 -10.92
N ARG A 66 -4.65 7.21 -11.82
CA ARG A 66 -4.43 7.46 -13.25
C ARG A 66 -5.47 8.42 -13.83
N GLN A 67 -6.76 8.19 -13.55
CA GLN A 67 -7.83 9.07 -14.05
C GLN A 67 -7.64 10.52 -13.57
N ARG A 68 -7.26 10.72 -12.30
CA ARG A 68 -7.00 12.06 -11.74
C ARG A 68 -5.78 12.72 -12.37
N LEU A 69 -4.71 11.96 -12.62
CA LEU A 69 -3.53 12.45 -13.33
C LEU A 69 -3.90 12.96 -14.75
N GLU A 70 -4.74 12.23 -15.47
CA GLU A 70 -5.20 12.62 -16.82
C GLU A 70 -6.21 13.77 -16.82
N SER A 71 -7.02 13.92 -15.76
CA SER A 71 -8.06 14.96 -15.71
C SER A 71 -7.52 16.33 -15.26
N ASN A 72 -6.37 16.37 -14.59
CA ASN A 72 -5.79 17.59 -14.02
C ASN A 72 -4.59 18.12 -14.82
N LEU A 73 -4.57 17.93 -16.15
CA LEU A 73 -3.42 18.33 -16.98
C LEU A 73 -3.13 19.83 -16.94
N SER A 74 -4.14 20.70 -16.90
CA SER A 74 -3.92 22.16 -16.93
C SER A 74 -3.28 22.73 -15.66
N PRO A 75 -3.72 22.37 -14.43
CA PRO A 75 -3.03 22.80 -13.20
C PRO A 75 -1.65 22.16 -13.01
N ILE A 76 -1.49 20.88 -13.37
CA ILE A 76 -0.26 20.10 -13.16
C ILE A 76 0.90 20.59 -14.03
N ASN A 77 0.63 21.15 -15.22
CA ASN A 77 1.66 21.70 -16.11
C ASN A 77 2.48 22.85 -15.47
N ARG A 78 2.01 23.45 -14.36
CA ARG A 78 2.74 24.49 -13.63
C ARG A 78 3.73 23.96 -12.60
N THR A 79 3.58 22.70 -12.19
CA THR A 79 4.38 22.08 -11.11
C THR A 79 5.13 20.81 -11.55
N MET A 80 4.73 20.18 -12.65
CA MET A 80 5.38 19.00 -13.21
C MET A 80 5.78 19.21 -14.67
N ASP A 81 7.01 18.84 -14.98
CA ASP A 81 7.47 18.76 -16.36
C ASP A 81 6.89 17.52 -17.09
N GLU A 82 7.05 17.51 -18.42
CA GLU A 82 6.54 16.42 -19.25
C GLU A 82 7.19 15.08 -18.92
N SER A 83 8.48 15.08 -18.59
CA SER A 83 9.27 13.90 -18.26
C SER A 83 8.66 13.17 -17.07
N THR A 84 8.46 13.91 -15.97
CA THR A 84 7.92 13.37 -14.72
C THR A 84 6.49 12.89 -14.93
N ARG A 85 5.70 13.60 -15.74
CA ARG A 85 4.33 13.15 -16.09
C ARG A 85 4.32 11.82 -16.85
N ARG A 86 5.19 11.66 -17.85
CA ARG A 86 5.29 10.39 -18.61
C ARG A 86 5.77 9.25 -17.71
N LEU A 87 6.67 9.54 -16.78
CA LEU A 87 7.13 8.59 -15.79
C LEU A 87 5.96 8.05 -14.95
N TRP A 88 5.17 8.95 -14.34
CA TRP A 88 4.03 8.56 -13.51
C TRP A 88 2.93 7.82 -14.29
N ARG A 89 2.66 8.23 -15.53
CA ARG A 89 1.72 7.50 -16.41
C ARG A 89 2.16 6.05 -16.60
N LEU A 90 3.44 5.84 -16.90
CA LEU A 90 4.00 4.51 -17.13
C LEU A 90 4.01 3.68 -15.84
N ASP A 91 4.41 4.26 -14.73
CA ASP A 91 4.46 3.57 -13.44
C ASP A 91 3.07 3.12 -12.97
N LEU A 92 2.09 4.04 -12.96
CA LEU A 92 0.71 3.73 -12.56
C LEU A 92 0.08 2.66 -13.46
N ALA A 93 0.35 2.70 -14.77
CA ALA A 93 -0.12 1.68 -15.70
C ALA A 93 0.55 0.32 -15.43
N SER A 94 1.86 0.30 -15.17
CA SER A 94 2.63 -0.91 -14.85
C SER A 94 2.15 -1.55 -13.55
N ALA A 95 2.00 -0.76 -12.48
CA ALA A 95 1.47 -1.21 -11.19
C ALA A 95 0.05 -1.79 -11.36
N ALA A 96 -0.84 -1.07 -12.06
CA ALA A 96 -2.21 -1.54 -12.29
C ALA A 96 -2.23 -2.86 -13.07
N HIS A 97 -1.36 -3.01 -14.07
CA HIS A 97 -1.23 -4.26 -14.80
C HIS A 97 -0.71 -5.41 -13.92
N GLY A 98 0.32 -5.16 -13.10
CA GLY A 98 0.85 -6.16 -12.16
C GLY A 98 -0.18 -6.65 -11.15
N VAL A 99 -1.01 -5.74 -10.62
CA VAL A 99 -2.09 -6.08 -9.69
C VAL A 99 -3.23 -6.82 -10.39
N ALA A 100 -3.63 -6.36 -11.59
CA ALA A 100 -4.71 -6.98 -12.37
C ALA A 100 -4.37 -8.40 -12.82
N THR A 101 -3.10 -8.67 -13.14
CA THR A 101 -2.60 -10.00 -13.53
C THR A 101 -2.24 -10.90 -12.34
N GLY A 102 -2.40 -10.41 -11.10
CA GLY A 102 -2.08 -11.17 -9.89
C GLY A 102 -0.58 -11.35 -9.63
N ARG A 103 0.29 -10.62 -10.33
CA ARG A 103 1.75 -10.62 -10.11
C ARG A 103 2.13 -9.80 -8.89
N LEU A 104 1.36 -8.76 -8.60
CA LEU A 104 1.47 -7.90 -7.43
C LEU A 104 0.23 -8.06 -6.54
N ASN A 105 0.45 -7.92 -5.24
CA ASN A 105 -0.59 -7.87 -4.24
C ASN A 105 -0.27 -6.78 -3.20
N LEU A 106 -1.28 -6.33 -2.47
CA LEU A 106 -1.15 -5.43 -1.33
C LEU A 106 -1.65 -6.17 -0.09
N TYR A 107 -0.78 -6.38 0.88
CA TYR A 107 -1.10 -7.08 2.12
C TYR A 107 -1.09 -6.12 3.29
N GLN A 108 -2.04 -6.35 4.19
CA GLN A 108 -2.02 -5.79 5.53
C GLN A 108 -1.84 -6.94 6.52
N THR A 109 -0.73 -6.93 7.25
CA THR A 109 -0.36 -7.99 8.19
C THR A 109 -0.32 -7.42 9.60
N LEU A 110 -1.15 -7.96 10.47
CA LEU A 110 -1.15 -7.61 11.89
C LEU A 110 -0.27 -8.57 12.66
N LEU A 111 0.69 -8.01 13.39
CA LEU A 111 1.69 -8.73 14.17
C LEU A 111 1.59 -8.32 15.65
N SER A 112 1.85 -9.26 16.55
CA SER A 112 1.95 -8.96 17.98
C SER A 112 3.06 -9.75 18.65
N LYS A 113 3.68 -9.17 19.69
CA LYS A 113 4.49 -9.96 20.62
C LYS A 113 3.60 -10.34 21.80
N THR A 114 3.75 -11.57 22.29
CA THR A 114 3.06 -12.03 23.49
C THR A 114 3.80 -11.57 24.74
N GLN A 115 3.06 -11.21 25.78
CA GLN A 115 3.57 -11.06 27.14
C GLN A 115 2.89 -12.13 28.00
N ASP A 116 3.66 -13.05 28.56
CA ASP A 116 3.16 -14.21 29.32
C ASP A 116 2.05 -15.00 28.58
N GLY A 117 2.20 -15.16 27.26
CA GLY A 117 1.23 -15.85 26.40
C GLY A 117 -0.01 -15.02 26.02
N ALA A 118 -0.15 -13.79 26.54
CA ALA A 118 -1.25 -12.90 26.20
C ALA A 118 -0.84 -11.86 25.15
N THR A 119 -1.74 -11.61 24.19
CA THR A 119 -1.59 -10.52 23.19
C THR A 119 -2.48 -9.31 23.49
N GLY A 120 -3.46 -9.45 24.39
CA GLY A 120 -4.47 -8.42 24.67
C GLY A 120 -5.46 -8.17 23.53
N MET A 121 -5.45 -9.01 22.49
CA MET A 121 -6.34 -8.85 21.34
C MET A 121 -7.74 -9.43 21.61
N PRO A 122 -8.81 -8.80 21.07
CA PRO A 122 -10.13 -9.40 21.05
C PRO A 122 -10.11 -10.75 20.33
N LEU A 123 -10.96 -11.69 20.78
CA LEU A 123 -11.07 -13.03 20.18
C LEU A 123 -11.69 -13.02 18.78
N THR A 124 -12.25 -11.90 18.34
CA THR A 124 -13.00 -11.81 17.09
C THR A 124 -12.49 -10.66 16.23
N HIS A 125 -12.44 -10.87 14.92
CA HIS A 125 -11.84 -9.93 13.98
C HIS A 125 -12.67 -8.64 13.74
N TRP A 126 -13.92 -8.58 14.22
CA TRP A 126 -14.87 -7.53 13.82
C TRP A 126 -14.54 -6.17 14.45
N LEU A 127 -13.68 -6.11 15.46
CA LEU A 127 -13.15 -4.82 15.92
C LEU A 127 -12.20 -4.17 14.89
N ILE A 128 -11.65 -4.95 13.95
CA ILE A 128 -10.84 -4.44 12.82
C ILE A 128 -11.74 -4.18 11.60
N ARG A 129 -12.77 -5.00 11.39
CA ARG A 129 -13.83 -4.77 10.39
C ARG A 129 -14.97 -3.97 11.00
N VAL A 130 -14.89 -2.64 10.93
CA VAL A 130 -15.97 -1.73 11.34
C VAL A 130 -17.31 -2.35 10.95
N PRO A 131 -18.19 -2.73 11.91
CA PRO A 131 -19.50 -3.24 11.55
C PRO A 131 -20.18 -2.13 10.76
N SER A 132 -20.77 -2.47 9.61
CA SER A 132 -21.64 -1.55 8.88
C SER A 132 -22.78 -1.13 9.81
N SER A 133 -22.56 -0.07 10.57
CA SER A 133 -23.52 0.55 11.48
C SER A 133 -23.86 1.93 10.92
N PRO A 134 -25.13 2.38 10.95
CA PRO A 134 -25.63 3.49 10.12
C PRO A 134 -25.23 4.88 10.63
N LEU A 135 -24.26 4.98 11.54
CA LEU A 135 -23.98 6.20 12.30
C LEU A 135 -22.52 6.63 12.12
N PHE A 136 -22.21 7.16 10.93
CA PHE A 136 -21.10 8.10 10.78
C PHE A 136 -21.63 9.34 10.06
N PRO A 137 -21.46 10.55 10.62
CA PRO A 137 -21.73 11.78 9.89
C PRO A 137 -20.72 11.92 8.73
N PRO A 138 -21.05 12.70 7.68
CA PRO A 138 -20.19 12.86 6.50
C PRO A 138 -18.79 13.34 6.88
N ILE A 139 -17.80 12.85 6.12
CA ILE A 139 -16.33 12.84 6.37
C ILE A 139 -15.70 14.24 6.58
N HIS A 140 -16.46 15.34 6.46
CA HIS A 140 -15.92 16.70 6.56
C HIS A 140 -15.59 17.18 7.99
N GLN A 141 -15.70 16.33 9.03
CA GLN A 141 -15.54 16.76 10.43
C GLN A 141 -14.34 16.20 11.20
N PHE A 142 -13.45 15.40 10.60
CA PHE A 142 -12.21 14.99 11.25
C PHE A 142 -10.99 15.63 10.57
N ALA A 143 -10.66 16.84 11.03
CA ALA A 143 -9.39 17.49 10.76
C ALA A 143 -8.40 17.16 11.90
N SER A 144 -7.13 16.91 11.53
CA SER A 144 -5.91 16.77 12.33
C SER A 144 -5.48 15.34 12.74
N PRO A 145 -4.15 15.07 12.91
CA PRO A 145 -3.35 14.56 11.80
C PRO A 145 -2.60 13.28 12.23
N VAL A 146 -2.82 12.18 11.52
CA VAL A 146 -1.91 11.03 11.58
C VAL A 146 -1.14 11.00 10.28
N HIS A 147 0.10 11.51 10.36
CA HIS A 147 1.14 11.28 9.37
C HIS A 147 1.29 9.77 9.16
N THR A 148 0.86 9.27 8.00
CA THR A 148 1.64 8.45 7.05
C THR A 148 0.70 8.12 5.88
N PHE A 149 0.17 9.14 5.23
CA PHE A 149 -0.24 9.01 3.83
C PHE A 149 0.99 9.42 3.04
N ILE A 150 1.58 8.52 2.26
CA ILE A 150 2.54 8.93 1.24
C ILE A 150 1.69 9.69 0.22
N ASP A 151 1.60 11.00 0.40
CA ASP A 151 1.06 11.88 -0.61
C ASP A 151 2.01 11.79 -1.81
N PRO A 152 1.58 11.31 -2.98
CA PRO A 152 2.42 11.37 -4.17
C PRO A 152 2.88 12.81 -4.42
N LEU A 153 2.07 13.81 -4.00
CA LEU A 153 2.37 15.22 -4.14
C LEU A 153 3.45 15.74 -3.15
N SER A 154 3.77 15.03 -2.07
CA SER A 154 4.83 15.46 -1.14
C SER A 154 6.24 15.29 -1.70
N TYR A 155 6.40 14.61 -2.84
CA TYR A 155 7.65 14.57 -3.60
C TYR A 155 7.87 15.78 -4.53
N PHE A 156 6.90 16.69 -4.67
CA PHE A 156 6.98 17.82 -5.60
C PHE A 156 7.42 19.15 -4.96
N SER A 157 7.97 19.11 -3.73
CA SER A 157 8.49 20.30 -3.04
C SER A 157 9.99 20.24 -2.71
N MET A 158 10.78 19.47 -3.48
CA MET A 158 12.24 19.51 -3.44
C MET A 158 12.80 19.80 -4.82
#